data_AF-A0A2J6XIA8-F1
#
_entry.id   AF-A0A2J6XIA8-F1
#
_cell.length_a   1.000
_cell.length_b   1.000
_cell.length_c   1.000
_cell.angle_alpha   90.00
_cell.angle_beta   90.00
_cell.angle_gamma   90.00
#
_symmetry.space_group_name_H-M   'P 1'
#
loop_
_entity.id
_entity.type
_entity.pdbx_description
1 polymer ?
#
loop_
_entity_poly.entity_id
_entity_poly.type
_entity_poly.pdbx_seq_one_letter_code
_entity_poly.pdbx_strand_id
1 'polypeptide(L)'
;PCLIIGNTGSGKSEALNFLKNNFKDVLTINTVSMASLKQISYELNNYNGIIFVDDVGAINTQYMRITTVSTLVYLAYQHYLRRLDTNSNFEIKDFNGSLIINIQPAVFDEIVSDASFEANVMDKTYRYYNMRIADNKPFQHPKLKGLENIKDNFDKTQVKIDKQKVEALADAFLNFNSPARRYKMVYNFVKLTAILNNHKSATGEDYNFVSKLLLNNIIESELLQRQGVSNKFKFNTFLFNIMLMTKYYGNIFHVSKLAKYLNLSQKTIYRHAKTNNIKIDNGFIVYNDNRILRVLKHEL
;
A
#
# COMPACT_ATOMS: atom_id res chain seq x y z
N PRO A 1 -8.33 4.74 0.86
CA PRO A 1 -6.99 4.82 1.48
C PRO A 1 -6.01 3.81 0.86
N CYS A 2 -4.76 4.21 0.62
CA CYS A 2 -3.69 3.37 0.07
C CYS A 2 -2.47 3.41 0.99
N LEU A 3 -2.01 2.24 1.44
CA LEU A 3 -0.75 2.08 2.15
C LEU A 3 0.32 1.64 1.16
N ILE A 4 1.43 2.36 1.06
CA ILE A 4 2.56 2.04 0.20
C ILE A 4 3.66 1.46 1.08
N ILE A 5 3.82 0.13 1.06
CA ILE A 5 4.80 -0.60 1.85
C ILE A 5 6.07 -0.78 1.03
N GLY A 6 7.18 -0.22 1.47
CA GLY A 6 8.46 -0.41 0.79
C GLY A 6 9.65 0.08 1.60
N ASN A 7 10.83 -0.42 1.28
CA ASN A 7 12.06 -0.05 1.99
C ASN A 7 12.45 1.43 1.78
N THR A 8 13.33 1.92 2.65
CA THR A 8 13.98 3.22 2.49
C THR A 8 14.68 3.31 1.14
N GLY A 9 14.58 4.46 0.47
CA GLY A 9 15.18 4.68 -0.85
C GLY A 9 14.46 4.00 -2.03
N SER A 10 13.31 3.32 -1.82
CA SER A 10 12.57 2.68 -2.92
C SER A 10 11.80 3.63 -3.85
N GLY A 11 12.03 4.95 -3.74
CA GLY A 11 11.37 5.98 -4.55
C GLY A 11 9.94 6.35 -4.14
N LYS A 12 9.47 5.96 -2.95
CA LYS A 12 8.10 6.28 -2.47
C LYS A 12 7.85 7.79 -2.37
N SER A 13 8.79 8.53 -1.78
CA SER A 13 8.68 10.00 -1.65
C SER A 13 8.77 10.72 -3.00
N GLU A 14 9.47 10.14 -3.98
CA GLU A 14 9.55 10.71 -5.32
C GLU A 14 8.26 10.52 -6.12
N ALA A 15 7.59 9.37 -5.96
CA ALA A 15 6.24 9.19 -6.47
C ALA A 15 5.26 10.19 -5.83
N LEU A 16 5.48 10.56 -4.57
CA LEU A 16 4.67 11.56 -3.87
C LEU A 16 4.96 12.99 -4.37
N ASN A 17 6.21 13.33 -4.69
CA ASN A 17 6.54 14.60 -5.36
C ASN A 17 5.83 14.73 -6.70
N PHE A 18 5.76 13.64 -7.47
CA PHE A 18 4.97 13.61 -8.71
C PHE A 18 3.50 13.93 -8.45
N LEU A 19 2.87 13.29 -7.46
CA LEU A 19 1.45 13.54 -7.15
C LEU A 19 1.22 14.97 -6.69
N LYS A 20 2.09 15.53 -5.84
CA LYS A 20 2.04 16.94 -5.42
C LYS A 20 2.03 17.93 -6.59
N ASN A 21 2.83 17.64 -7.61
CA ASN A 21 2.96 18.52 -8.77
C ASN A 21 1.80 18.39 -9.78
N ASN A 22 0.99 17.34 -9.68
CA ASN A 22 -0.03 17.00 -10.68
C ASN A 22 -1.47 16.98 -10.13
N PHE A 23 -1.67 17.23 -8.84
CA PHE A 23 -2.99 17.28 -8.19
C PHE A 23 -3.16 18.61 -7.44
N LYS A 24 -4.35 19.21 -7.48
CA LYS A 24 -4.61 20.56 -6.96
C LYS A 24 -4.55 20.68 -5.44
N ASP A 25 -5.12 19.70 -4.73
CA ASP A 25 -5.35 19.81 -3.29
C ASP A 25 -4.60 18.71 -2.56
N VAL A 26 -3.36 18.99 -2.19
CA VAL A 26 -2.47 18.00 -1.57
C VAL A 26 -1.98 18.50 -0.21
N LEU A 27 -2.42 17.84 0.85
CA LEU A 27 -1.99 18.12 2.23
C LEU A 27 -0.97 17.07 2.68
N THR A 28 0.22 17.49 3.11
CA THR A 28 1.21 16.59 3.70
C THR A 28 1.15 16.65 5.21
N ILE A 29 0.97 15.50 5.85
CA ILE A 29 0.90 15.37 7.30
C ILE A 29 2.02 14.42 7.75
N ASN A 30 2.87 14.90 8.65
CA ASN A 30 3.97 14.09 9.17
C ASN A 30 3.49 13.13 10.26
N THR A 31 2.69 13.64 11.21
CA THR A 31 2.21 12.86 12.37
C THR A 31 0.81 13.33 12.75
N VAL A 32 -0.06 12.43 13.20
CA VAL A 32 -1.39 12.80 13.73
C VAL A 32 -1.50 12.32 15.17
N SER A 33 -1.12 13.18 16.11
CA SER A 33 -1.60 13.05 17.49
C SER A 33 -3.04 13.54 17.60
N MET A 34 -3.75 13.19 18.66
CA MET A 34 -5.09 13.75 18.93
C MET A 34 -5.06 15.28 19.04
N ALA A 35 -4.01 15.84 19.64
CA ALA A 35 -3.83 17.29 19.75
C ALA A 35 -3.62 17.93 18.36
N SER A 36 -2.81 17.29 17.52
CA SER A 36 -2.56 17.73 16.14
C SER A 36 -3.84 17.65 15.30
N LEU A 37 -4.63 16.58 15.45
CA LEU A 37 -5.90 16.42 14.73
C LEU A 37 -6.93 17.48 15.12
N LYS A 38 -7.00 17.84 16.39
CA LYS A 38 -7.84 18.95 16.87
C LYS A 38 -7.44 20.27 16.20
N GLN A 39 -6.15 20.54 16.07
CA GLN A 39 -5.64 21.77 15.44
C GLN A 39 -6.01 21.86 13.96
N ILE A 40 -5.87 20.76 13.21
CA ILE A 40 -6.18 20.74 11.77
C ILE A 40 -7.63 20.36 11.46
N SER A 41 -8.47 20.13 12.48
CA SER A 41 -9.85 19.65 12.27
C SER A 41 -10.68 20.59 11.39
N TYR A 42 -10.46 21.90 11.49
CA TYR A 42 -11.12 22.88 10.63
C TYR A 42 -10.71 22.74 9.15
N GLU A 43 -9.42 22.55 8.87
CA GLU A 43 -8.90 22.33 7.51
C GLU A 43 -9.41 21.01 6.91
N LEU A 44 -9.66 20.01 7.76
CA LEU A 44 -10.17 18.71 7.34
C LEU A 44 -11.69 18.68 7.13
N ASN A 45 -12.43 19.68 7.61
CA ASN A 45 -13.88 19.78 7.36
C ASN A 45 -14.14 20.11 5.89
N ASN A 46 -15.05 19.36 5.24
CA ASN A 46 -15.34 19.47 3.80
C ASN A 46 -14.13 19.24 2.89
N TYR A 47 -13.06 18.63 3.41
CA TYR A 47 -11.81 18.46 2.65
C TYR A 47 -12.01 17.48 1.49
N ASN A 48 -11.64 17.90 0.29
CA ASN A 48 -11.81 17.15 -0.95
C ASN A 48 -10.49 17.07 -1.75
N GLY A 49 -9.40 16.73 -1.07
CA GLY A 49 -8.06 16.61 -1.66
C GLY A 49 -7.39 15.26 -1.39
N ILE A 50 -6.06 15.26 -1.34
CA ILE A 50 -5.24 14.10 -1.00
C ILE A 50 -4.42 14.42 0.25
N ILE A 51 -4.62 13.63 1.29
CA ILE A 51 -3.72 13.58 2.44
C ILE A 51 -2.59 12.60 2.14
N PHE A 52 -1.36 13.07 2.29
CA PHE A 52 -0.17 12.24 2.27
C PHE A 52 0.49 12.17 3.64
N VAL A 53 0.94 10.96 3.99
CA VAL A 53 1.86 10.74 5.09
C VAL A 53 3.15 10.17 4.51
N ASP A 54 4.23 10.95 4.52
CA ASP A 54 5.45 10.65 3.75
C ASP A 54 6.33 9.56 4.38
N ASP A 55 6.40 9.49 5.71
CA ASP A 55 7.01 8.35 6.40
C ASP A 55 6.43 8.17 7.80
N VAL A 56 5.63 7.12 7.99
CA VAL A 56 5.14 6.73 9.32
C VAL A 56 6.29 6.33 10.25
N GLY A 57 7.43 5.88 9.71
CA GLY A 57 8.63 5.56 10.48
C GLY A 57 9.28 6.75 11.18
N ALA A 58 9.04 7.99 10.72
CA ALA A 58 9.55 9.19 11.37
C ALA A 58 8.80 9.56 12.68
N ILE A 59 7.68 8.89 12.97
CA ILE A 59 6.89 9.12 14.17
C ILE A 59 7.53 8.41 15.37
N ASN A 60 7.73 9.15 16.46
CA ASN A 60 8.54 8.74 17.62
C ASN A 60 8.15 7.40 18.27
N THR A 61 6.86 7.11 18.46
CA THR A 61 6.41 5.93 19.22
C THR A 61 5.53 5.01 18.39
N GLN A 62 5.60 3.71 18.67
CA GLN A 62 4.73 2.70 18.05
C GLN A 62 3.25 3.05 18.22
N TYR A 63 2.85 3.50 19.41
CA TYR A 63 1.48 3.92 19.70
C TYR A 63 1.01 5.05 18.77
N MET A 64 1.85 6.07 18.57
CA MET A 64 1.53 7.18 17.67
C MET A 64 1.48 6.75 16.20
N ARG A 65 2.33 5.81 15.78
CA ARG A 65 2.30 5.21 14.43
C ARG A 65 0.97 4.50 14.17
N ILE A 66 0.58 3.60 15.07
CA ILE A 66 -0.68 2.85 14.99
C ILE A 66 -1.87 3.82 14.97
N THR A 67 -1.90 4.77 15.91
CA THR A 67 -3.00 5.72 16.05
C THR A 67 -3.12 6.63 14.83
N THR A 68 -2.00 7.14 14.29
CA THR A 68 -2.00 7.97 13.07
C THR A 68 -2.63 7.21 11.89
N VAL A 69 -2.18 5.97 11.65
CA VAL A 69 -2.69 5.17 10.53
C VAL A 69 -4.16 4.82 10.74
N SER A 70 -4.54 4.30 11.91
CA SER A 70 -5.91 3.91 12.21
C SER A 70 -6.89 5.10 12.15
N THR A 71 -6.52 6.25 12.72
CA THR A 71 -7.39 7.44 12.72
C THR A 71 -7.56 8.03 11.32
N LEU A 72 -6.49 8.17 10.55
CA LEU A 72 -6.60 8.70 9.18
C LEU A 72 -7.36 7.74 8.26
N VAL A 73 -7.10 6.44 8.36
CA VAL A 73 -7.85 5.43 7.58
C VAL A 73 -9.33 5.45 7.96
N TYR A 74 -9.65 5.55 9.25
CA TYR A 74 -11.02 5.66 9.71
C TYR A 74 -11.71 6.91 9.16
N LEU A 75 -11.08 8.08 9.27
CA LEU A 75 -11.61 9.35 8.76
C LEU A 75 -11.88 9.27 7.25
N ALA A 76 -10.91 8.80 6.48
CA ALA A 76 -11.04 8.66 5.03
C ALA A 76 -12.06 7.58 4.59
N TYR A 77 -12.42 6.67 5.49
CA TYR A 77 -13.42 5.65 5.23
C TYR A 77 -14.83 6.09 5.61
N GLN A 78 -14.98 6.74 6.78
CA GLN A 78 -16.28 7.15 7.31
C GLN A 78 -16.72 8.52 6.82
N HIS A 79 -15.82 9.28 6.20
CA HIS A 79 -16.05 10.68 5.79
C HIS A 79 -16.37 11.61 6.98
N TYR A 80 -16.20 11.11 8.20
CA TYR A 80 -16.61 11.75 9.44
C TYR A 80 -15.76 11.27 10.61
N LEU A 81 -15.44 12.17 11.52
CA LEU A 81 -14.85 11.85 12.80
C LEU A 81 -15.30 12.86 13.85
N ARG A 82 -15.92 12.38 14.92
CA ARG A 82 -16.23 13.18 16.11
C ARG A 82 -15.59 12.56 17.31
N ARG A 83 -14.97 13.40 18.12
CA ARG A 83 -14.40 12.99 19.40
C ARG A 83 -14.90 13.89 20.49
N LEU A 84 -15.38 13.26 21.55
CA LEU A 84 -15.88 13.87 22.76
C LEU A 84 -15.16 13.21 23.93
N ASP A 85 -14.05 13.79 24.37
CA ASP A 85 -13.42 13.46 25.63
C ASP A 85 -13.08 14.74 26.41
N THR A 86 -12.70 14.61 27.68
CA THR A 86 -12.50 15.74 28.61
C THR A 86 -11.52 16.79 28.08
N ASN A 87 -10.60 16.41 27.19
CA ASN A 87 -9.53 17.27 26.67
C ASN A 87 -9.66 17.59 25.17
N SER A 88 -10.48 16.85 24.43
CA SER A 88 -10.70 17.02 23.00
C SER A 88 -12.20 16.94 22.65
N ASN A 89 -12.71 18.09 22.20
CA ASN A 89 -14.02 18.22 21.58
C ASN A 89 -13.79 18.80 20.19
N PHE A 90 -13.86 17.96 19.18
CA PHE A 90 -13.80 18.39 17.79
C PHE A 90 -14.58 17.44 16.89
N GLU A 91 -14.95 17.97 15.72
CA GLU A 91 -15.74 17.27 14.74
C GLU A 91 -15.21 17.60 13.34
N ILE A 92 -15.05 16.56 12.53
CA ILE A 92 -14.69 16.63 11.12
C ILE A 92 -15.86 16.00 10.35
N LYS A 93 -16.48 16.78 9.46
CA LYS A 93 -17.59 16.38 8.58
C LYS A 93 -17.18 16.46 7.13
N ASP A 94 -17.89 15.69 6.31
CA ASP A 94 -17.82 15.74 4.85
C ASP A 94 -16.39 15.61 4.31
N PHE A 95 -15.59 14.77 4.99
CA PHE A 95 -14.22 14.48 4.57
C PHE A 95 -14.26 13.57 3.34
N ASN A 96 -14.02 14.11 2.15
CA ASN A 96 -13.98 13.39 0.87
C ASN A 96 -12.54 13.17 0.37
N GLY A 97 -11.55 13.35 1.27
CA GLY A 97 -10.15 13.24 0.92
C GLY A 97 -9.70 11.81 0.63
N SER A 98 -8.79 11.68 -0.32
CA SER A 98 -7.99 10.46 -0.51
C SER A 98 -6.83 10.43 0.47
N LEU A 99 -6.37 9.24 0.83
CA LEU A 99 -5.28 9.04 1.79
C LEU A 99 -4.23 8.12 1.19
N ILE A 100 -2.99 8.57 1.16
CA ILE A 100 -1.82 7.78 0.74
C ILE A 100 -0.76 7.84 1.84
N ILE A 101 -0.40 6.68 2.37
CA ILE A 101 0.53 6.57 3.51
C ILE A 101 1.72 5.71 3.09
N ASN A 102 2.91 6.29 3.15
CA ASN A 102 4.15 5.56 2.98
C ASN A 102 4.55 4.90 4.30
N ILE A 103 4.84 3.60 4.24
CA ILE A 103 5.19 2.79 5.41
C ILE A 103 6.41 1.91 5.08
N GLN A 104 7.33 1.79 6.03
CA GLN A 104 8.44 0.85 5.94
C GLN A 104 7.99 -0.55 6.42
N PRO A 105 8.50 -1.66 5.83
CA PRO A 105 8.14 -3.03 6.22
C PRO A 105 8.11 -3.32 7.73
N ALA A 106 9.13 -2.89 8.48
CA ALA A 106 9.20 -3.11 9.92
C ALA A 106 8.10 -2.35 10.67
N VAL A 107 7.79 -1.12 10.25
CA VAL A 107 6.70 -0.31 10.82
C VAL A 107 5.34 -0.92 10.46
N PHE A 108 5.21 -1.49 9.26
CA PHE A 108 4.00 -2.20 8.89
C PHE A 108 3.78 -3.45 9.76
N ASP A 109 4.83 -4.20 10.10
CA ASP A 109 4.76 -5.33 11.05
C ASP A 109 4.22 -4.89 12.44
N GLU A 110 4.67 -3.73 12.94
CA GLU A 110 4.14 -3.15 14.18
C GLU A 110 2.65 -2.83 14.09
N ILE A 111 2.20 -2.29 12.96
CA ILE A 111 0.80 -1.90 12.74
C ILE A 111 -0.09 -3.14 12.66
N VAL A 112 0.30 -4.16 11.88
CA VAL A 112 -0.54 -5.36 11.69
C VAL A 112 -0.58 -6.28 12.92
N SER A 113 0.39 -6.14 13.82
CA SER A 113 0.43 -6.83 15.11
C SER A 113 -0.56 -6.27 16.13
N ASP A 114 -1.11 -5.07 15.88
CA ASP A 114 -2.13 -4.47 16.71
C ASP A 114 -3.52 -5.04 16.42
N ALA A 115 -4.31 -5.32 17.46
CA ALA A 115 -5.64 -5.93 17.30
C ALA A 115 -6.63 -5.01 16.56
N SER A 116 -6.39 -3.70 16.55
CA SER A 116 -7.23 -2.75 15.81
C SER A 116 -6.98 -2.79 14.30
N PHE A 117 -5.90 -3.42 13.83
CA PHE A 117 -5.59 -3.51 12.40
C PHE A 117 -6.73 -4.12 11.60
N GLU A 118 -7.25 -5.26 12.04
CA GLU A 118 -8.36 -5.95 11.36
C GLU A 118 -9.61 -5.07 11.27
N ALA A 119 -9.99 -4.43 12.39
CA ALA A 119 -11.20 -3.64 12.48
C ALA A 119 -11.09 -2.28 11.76
N ASN A 120 -9.93 -1.61 11.83
CA ASN A 120 -9.79 -0.21 11.45
C ASN A 120 -8.97 0.00 10.18
N VAL A 121 -8.15 -0.95 9.76
CA VAL A 121 -7.19 -0.75 8.67
C VAL A 121 -7.37 -1.76 7.54
N MET A 122 -7.44 -3.05 7.85
CA MET A 122 -7.36 -4.15 6.90
C MET A 122 -8.42 -4.07 5.78
N ASP A 123 -9.72 -4.09 6.12
CA ASP A 123 -10.76 -4.03 5.07
C ASP A 123 -10.88 -2.64 4.40
N LYS A 124 -10.36 -1.58 5.06
CA LYS A 124 -10.55 -0.18 4.66
C LYS A 124 -9.43 0.39 3.80
N THR A 125 -8.35 -0.36 3.61
CA THR A 125 -7.16 0.07 2.85
C THR A 125 -6.91 -0.84 1.67
N TYR A 126 -6.32 -0.26 0.63
CA TYR A 126 -5.51 -0.98 -0.35
C TYR A 126 -4.06 -0.96 0.13
N ARG A 127 -3.33 -2.06 -0.03
CA ARG A 127 -1.92 -2.17 0.36
C ARG A 127 -1.10 -2.49 -0.87
N TYR A 128 -0.20 -1.58 -1.21
CA TYR A 128 0.69 -1.68 -2.35
C TYR A 128 2.12 -1.96 -1.88
N TYR A 129 2.63 -3.14 -2.22
CA TYR A 129 3.99 -3.58 -1.93
C TYR A 129 4.94 -3.07 -2.99
N ASN A 130 5.65 -1.99 -2.70
CA ASN A 130 6.63 -1.39 -3.60
C ASN A 130 7.92 -2.22 -3.65
N MET A 131 7.97 -3.15 -4.61
CA MET A 131 9.12 -4.00 -4.91
C MET A 131 10.15 -3.28 -5.80
N ARG A 132 10.70 -2.16 -5.30
CA ARG A 132 11.78 -1.39 -5.95
C ARG A 132 12.96 -1.21 -5.00
N ILE A 133 14.19 -1.47 -5.47
CA ILE A 133 15.40 -1.07 -4.74
C ILE A 133 15.79 0.35 -5.12
N ALA A 134 16.49 1.04 -4.22
CA ALA A 134 17.17 2.28 -4.55
C ALA A 134 18.18 2.02 -5.67
N ASP A 135 18.04 2.72 -6.77
CA ASP A 135 19.01 2.73 -7.85
C ASP A 135 19.40 4.17 -8.19
N ASN A 136 20.57 4.35 -8.80
CA ASN A 136 21.04 5.68 -9.20
C ASN A 136 20.31 6.21 -10.45
N LYS A 137 19.29 5.49 -10.93
CA LYS A 137 18.51 5.92 -12.09
C LYS A 137 17.46 6.91 -11.62
N PRO A 138 17.36 8.09 -12.25
CA PRO A 138 16.33 9.05 -11.90
C PRO A 138 14.95 8.39 -12.04
N PHE A 139 14.06 8.70 -11.11
CA PHE A 139 12.69 8.23 -11.18
C PHE A 139 12.04 8.80 -12.45
N GLN A 140 11.54 7.94 -13.32
CA GLN A 140 10.84 8.38 -14.52
C GLN A 140 9.38 8.61 -14.17
N HIS A 141 8.95 9.86 -14.21
CA HIS A 141 7.55 10.20 -14.04
C HIS A 141 6.73 9.79 -15.27
N PRO A 142 5.51 9.25 -15.07
CA PRO A 142 4.63 8.95 -16.18
C PRO A 142 4.14 10.26 -16.82
N LYS A 143 4.05 10.28 -18.15
CA LYS A 143 3.54 11.43 -18.92
C LYS A 143 2.01 11.37 -18.98
N LEU A 144 1.35 11.70 -17.88
CA LEU A 144 -0.12 11.74 -17.78
C LEU A 144 -0.58 13.21 -17.83
N LYS A 145 -1.71 13.46 -18.51
CA LYS A 145 -2.34 14.80 -18.61
C LYS A 145 -3.69 14.77 -17.90
N GLY A 146 -4.13 15.92 -17.36
CA GLY A 146 -5.47 16.06 -16.79
C GLY A 146 -5.66 15.39 -15.42
N LEU A 147 -4.58 15.05 -14.74
CA LEU A 147 -4.63 14.44 -13.41
C LEU A 147 -5.26 15.38 -12.38
N GLU A 148 -5.13 16.69 -12.57
CA GLU A 148 -5.65 17.73 -11.70
C GLU A 148 -7.18 17.71 -11.58
N ASN A 149 -7.89 17.13 -12.57
CA ASN A 149 -9.35 17.02 -12.59
C ASN A 149 -9.82 15.55 -12.62
N ILE A 150 -8.95 14.58 -12.32
CA ILE A 150 -9.26 13.15 -12.48
C ILE A 150 -10.42 12.69 -11.60
N LYS A 151 -10.58 13.27 -10.40
CA LYS A 151 -11.69 12.94 -9.50
C LYS A 151 -13.03 13.35 -10.12
N ASP A 152 -13.13 14.59 -10.60
CA ASP A 152 -14.34 15.10 -11.26
C ASP A 152 -14.68 14.26 -12.49
N ASN A 153 -13.67 13.91 -13.29
CA ASN A 153 -13.83 13.04 -14.45
C ASN A 153 -14.31 11.64 -14.01
N PHE A 154 -13.76 11.10 -12.93
CA PHE A 154 -14.17 9.82 -12.37
C PHE A 154 -15.64 9.84 -11.94
N ASP A 155 -16.08 10.87 -11.24
CA ASP A 155 -17.45 10.96 -10.71
C ASP A 155 -18.47 11.20 -11.84
N LYS A 156 -18.16 12.04 -12.83
CA LYS A 156 -19.07 12.43 -13.91
C LYS A 156 -19.13 11.43 -15.07
N THR A 157 -18.03 10.70 -15.33
CA THR A 157 -17.95 9.84 -16.51
C THR A 157 -18.60 8.48 -16.25
N GLN A 158 -19.53 8.10 -17.13
CA GLN A 158 -20.07 6.76 -17.18
C GLN A 158 -19.26 5.89 -18.14
N VAL A 159 -18.85 4.72 -17.68
CA VAL A 159 -18.14 3.70 -18.47
C VAL A 159 -18.94 2.42 -18.41
N LYS A 160 -19.24 1.80 -19.56
CA LYS A 160 -19.85 0.48 -19.60
C LYS A 160 -18.83 -0.57 -19.17
N ILE A 161 -19.11 -1.28 -18.09
CA ILE A 161 -18.22 -2.28 -17.48
C ILE A 161 -18.93 -3.62 -17.42
N ASP A 162 -18.26 -4.66 -17.90
CA ASP A 162 -18.69 -6.05 -17.77
C ASP A 162 -18.52 -6.50 -16.31
N LYS A 163 -19.65 -6.78 -15.65
CA LYS A 163 -19.68 -7.17 -14.24
C LYS A 163 -19.05 -8.54 -14.01
N GLN A 164 -19.24 -9.50 -14.91
CA GLN A 164 -18.71 -10.86 -14.75
C GLN A 164 -17.19 -10.86 -14.80
N LYS A 165 -16.59 -10.03 -15.66
CA LYS A 165 -15.12 -9.83 -15.69
C LYS A 165 -14.60 -9.18 -14.42
N VAL A 166 -15.33 -8.22 -13.84
CA VAL A 166 -14.96 -7.60 -12.57
C VAL A 166 -15.05 -8.62 -11.43
N GLU A 167 -16.11 -9.41 -11.37
CA GLU A 167 -16.28 -10.49 -10.38
C GLU A 167 -15.13 -11.50 -10.47
N ALA A 168 -14.84 -12.01 -11.67
CA ALA A 168 -13.74 -12.95 -11.88
C ALA A 168 -12.38 -12.40 -11.42
N LEU A 169 -12.09 -11.13 -11.72
CA LEU A 169 -10.87 -10.46 -11.25
C LEU A 169 -10.85 -10.25 -9.73
N ALA A 170 -12.00 -9.90 -9.14
CA ALA A 170 -12.14 -9.70 -7.70
C ALA A 170 -12.04 -11.01 -6.91
N ASP A 171 -12.43 -12.14 -7.50
CA ASP A 171 -12.32 -13.47 -6.88
C ASP A 171 -10.89 -14.03 -6.98
N ALA A 172 -10.19 -13.76 -8.08
CA ALA A 172 -8.76 -14.05 -8.23
C ALA A 172 -7.87 -13.24 -7.26
N PHE A 173 -8.46 -12.29 -6.55
CA PHE A 173 -7.79 -11.36 -5.66
C PHE A 173 -7.52 -12.00 -4.28
N LEU A 174 -6.31 -12.52 -4.10
CA LEU A 174 -5.87 -13.08 -2.82
C LEU A 174 -5.44 -11.98 -1.85
N ASN A 175 -6.37 -11.43 -1.09
CA ASN A 175 -6.05 -10.48 -0.03
C ASN A 175 -7.02 -10.56 1.15
N PHE A 176 -6.80 -9.70 2.13
CA PHE A 176 -7.59 -9.66 3.36
C PHE A 176 -8.82 -8.74 3.30
N ASN A 177 -9.19 -8.21 2.12
CA ASN A 177 -10.41 -7.41 1.98
C ASN A 177 -11.64 -8.31 1.76
N SER A 178 -12.79 -7.87 2.25
CA SER A 178 -14.08 -8.55 2.06
C SER A 178 -14.49 -8.62 0.58
N PRO A 179 -15.28 -9.62 0.15
CA PRO A 179 -15.70 -9.76 -1.25
C PRO A 179 -16.31 -8.49 -1.87
N ALA A 180 -17.20 -7.82 -1.13
CA ALA A 180 -17.81 -6.56 -1.57
C ALA A 180 -16.76 -5.45 -1.79
N ARG A 181 -15.75 -5.38 -0.93
CA ARG A 181 -14.65 -4.42 -1.05
C ARG A 181 -13.78 -4.72 -2.27
N ARG A 182 -13.43 -5.99 -2.47
CA ARG A 182 -12.63 -6.44 -3.62
C ARG A 182 -13.33 -6.06 -4.93
N TYR A 183 -14.62 -6.37 -5.05
CA TYR A 183 -15.42 -5.99 -6.22
C TYR A 183 -15.42 -4.47 -6.45
N LYS A 184 -15.75 -3.67 -5.42
CA LYS A 184 -15.80 -2.20 -5.54
C LYS A 184 -14.46 -1.62 -5.99
N MET A 185 -13.36 -2.14 -5.46
CA MET A 185 -12.02 -1.66 -5.80
C MET A 185 -11.62 -2.03 -7.24
N VAL A 186 -11.83 -3.29 -7.64
CA VAL A 186 -11.55 -3.74 -9.02
C VAL A 186 -12.40 -2.97 -10.02
N TYR A 187 -13.69 -2.78 -9.73
CA TYR A 187 -14.58 -1.96 -10.55
C TYR A 187 -14.03 -0.54 -10.73
N ASN A 188 -13.63 0.10 -9.64
CA ASN A 188 -13.07 1.45 -9.67
C ASN A 188 -11.75 1.53 -10.45
N PHE A 189 -10.87 0.53 -10.33
CA PHE A 189 -9.64 0.49 -11.12
C PHE A 189 -9.91 0.31 -12.61
N VAL A 190 -10.85 -0.56 -12.99
CA VAL A 190 -11.25 -0.74 -14.40
C VAL A 190 -11.85 0.55 -14.94
N LYS A 191 -12.76 1.18 -14.20
CA LYS A 191 -13.36 2.47 -14.56
C LYS A 191 -12.29 3.55 -14.73
N LEU A 192 -11.36 3.67 -13.79
CA LEU A 192 -10.30 4.68 -13.83
C LEU A 192 -9.38 4.46 -15.04
N THR A 193 -9.00 3.21 -15.32
CA THR A 193 -8.14 2.89 -16.46
C THR A 193 -8.83 3.23 -17.79
N ALA A 194 -10.11 2.87 -17.93
CA ALA A 194 -10.92 3.25 -19.09
C ALA A 194 -11.03 4.77 -19.26
N ILE A 195 -11.20 5.53 -18.17
CA ILE A 195 -11.24 7.00 -18.21
C ILE A 195 -9.90 7.59 -18.65
N LEU A 196 -8.79 7.09 -18.10
CA LEU A 196 -7.45 7.55 -18.47
C LEU A 196 -7.14 7.27 -19.96
N ASN A 197 -7.73 6.22 -20.52
CA ASN A 197 -7.61 5.85 -21.94
C ASN A 197 -8.74 6.42 -22.82
N ASN A 198 -9.65 7.23 -22.28
CA ASN A 198 -10.82 7.79 -22.98
C ASN A 198 -11.78 6.74 -23.58
N HIS A 199 -11.86 5.57 -22.97
CA HIS A 199 -12.77 4.50 -23.38
C HIS A 199 -14.19 4.73 -22.81
N LYS A 200 -15.21 4.68 -23.68
CA LYS A 200 -16.64 4.70 -23.27
C LYS A 200 -17.10 3.37 -22.69
N SER A 201 -16.40 2.28 -23.00
CA SER A 201 -16.64 0.93 -22.51
C SER A 201 -15.30 0.29 -22.16
N ALA A 202 -15.21 -0.38 -21.02
CA ALA A 202 -13.98 -1.03 -20.61
C ALA A 202 -13.58 -2.11 -21.63
N THR A 203 -12.34 -2.03 -22.08
CA THR A 203 -11.74 -2.89 -23.10
C THR A 203 -10.87 -3.97 -22.46
N GLY A 204 -10.44 -4.95 -23.25
CA GLY A 204 -9.48 -5.97 -22.78
C GLY A 204 -8.19 -5.38 -22.21
N GLU A 205 -7.74 -4.23 -22.72
CA GLU A 205 -6.56 -3.53 -22.23
C GLU A 205 -6.75 -3.02 -20.79
N ASP A 206 -7.93 -2.47 -20.48
CA ASP A 206 -8.24 -1.96 -19.14
C ASP A 206 -8.26 -3.11 -18.11
N TYR A 207 -8.89 -4.24 -18.47
CA TYR A 207 -8.91 -5.44 -17.61
C TYR A 207 -7.52 -6.05 -17.43
N ASN A 208 -6.71 -6.12 -18.49
CA ASN A 208 -5.35 -6.68 -18.43
C ASN A 208 -4.38 -5.78 -17.64
N PHE A 209 -4.55 -4.47 -17.72
CA PHE A 209 -3.80 -3.55 -16.87
C PHE A 209 -4.15 -3.76 -15.40
N VAL A 210 -5.45 -3.83 -15.08
CA VAL A 210 -5.90 -4.09 -13.71
C VAL A 210 -5.40 -5.46 -13.24
N SER A 211 -5.53 -6.54 -14.01
CA SER A 211 -5.04 -7.87 -13.59
C SER A 211 -3.56 -7.86 -13.22
N LYS A 212 -2.71 -7.15 -13.98
CA LYS A 212 -1.29 -6.96 -13.67
C LYS A 212 -1.05 -6.13 -12.41
N LEU A 213 -1.86 -5.10 -12.17
CA LEU A 213 -1.80 -4.31 -10.94
C LEU A 213 -2.13 -5.19 -9.71
N LEU A 214 -3.15 -6.04 -9.84
CA LEU A 214 -3.62 -6.93 -8.77
C LEU A 214 -2.64 -8.06 -8.43
N LEU A 215 -1.64 -8.35 -9.27
CA LEU A 215 -0.54 -9.28 -8.93
C LEU A 215 0.18 -8.86 -7.63
N ASN A 216 0.19 -7.56 -7.32
CA ASN A 216 0.74 -7.04 -6.09
C ASN A 216 0.09 -7.64 -4.83
N ASN A 217 -1.17 -8.06 -4.92
CA ASN A 217 -1.90 -8.61 -3.78
C ASN A 217 -1.54 -10.07 -3.48
N ILE A 218 -1.02 -10.81 -4.46
CA ILE A 218 -0.48 -12.15 -4.20
C ILE A 218 0.75 -12.07 -3.28
N ILE A 219 1.51 -10.97 -3.34
CA ILE A 219 2.62 -10.71 -2.42
C ILE A 219 2.10 -10.60 -0.97
N GLU A 220 0.94 -9.97 -0.77
CA GLU A 220 0.32 -9.82 0.55
C GLU A 220 0.06 -11.16 1.22
N SER A 221 -0.52 -12.12 0.48
CA SER A 221 -0.89 -13.43 1.02
C SER A 221 0.31 -14.25 1.49
N GLU A 222 1.49 -14.02 0.92
CA GLU A 222 2.72 -14.70 1.34
C GLU A 222 3.41 -14.02 2.53
N LEU A 223 3.28 -12.71 2.63
CA LEU A 223 4.00 -11.92 3.63
C LEU A 223 3.21 -11.70 4.92
N LEU A 224 1.89 -11.68 4.85
CA LEU A 224 1.02 -11.38 5.98
C LEU A 224 0.30 -12.64 6.47
N GLN A 225 0.52 -13.02 7.73
CA GLN A 225 -0.04 -14.22 8.32
C GLN A 225 -0.84 -13.89 9.56
N ARG A 226 -2.05 -14.46 9.71
CA ARG A 226 -2.85 -14.34 10.93
C ARG A 226 -2.20 -15.16 12.05
N GLN A 227 -2.12 -14.60 13.25
CA GLN A 227 -1.62 -15.29 14.43
C GLN A 227 -2.76 -16.06 15.13
N GLY A 228 -2.90 -17.34 14.78
CA GLY A 228 -3.95 -18.22 15.34
C GLY A 228 -5.36 -17.74 14.98
N VAL A 229 -6.27 -17.79 15.96
CA VAL A 229 -7.66 -17.30 15.83
C VAL A 229 -7.80 -15.84 16.27
N SER A 230 -6.69 -15.14 16.53
CA SER A 230 -6.72 -13.76 17.00
C SER A 230 -6.88 -12.75 15.85
N ASN A 231 -7.15 -11.50 16.22
CA ASN A 231 -7.21 -10.36 15.30
C ASN A 231 -5.84 -9.74 15.01
N LYS A 232 -4.76 -10.45 15.34
CA LYS A 232 -3.38 -10.01 15.14
C LYS A 232 -2.76 -10.73 13.96
N PHE A 233 -1.89 -10.01 13.26
CA PHE A 233 -1.15 -10.53 12.12
C PHE A 233 0.35 -10.35 12.35
N LYS A 234 1.14 -11.05 11.55
CA LYS A 234 2.58 -10.88 11.47
C LYS A 234 2.96 -10.64 10.03
N PHE A 235 3.76 -9.61 9.80
CA PHE A 235 4.33 -9.32 8.50
C PHE A 235 5.77 -9.83 8.41
N ASN A 236 6.05 -10.67 7.41
CA ASN A 236 7.37 -11.22 7.21
C ASN A 236 8.31 -10.24 6.49
N THR A 237 8.86 -9.30 7.27
CA THR A 237 9.81 -8.30 6.77
C THR A 237 11.06 -8.93 6.12
N PHE A 238 11.53 -10.08 6.61
CA PHE A 238 12.70 -10.74 6.03
C PHE A 238 12.38 -11.34 4.65
N LEU A 239 11.23 -12.02 4.52
CA LEU A 239 10.77 -12.57 3.25
C LEU A 239 10.48 -11.46 2.23
N PHE A 240 9.92 -10.32 2.65
CA PHE A 240 9.74 -9.14 1.78
C PHE A 240 11.06 -8.74 1.12
N ASN A 241 12.13 -8.69 1.91
CA ASN A 241 13.47 -8.34 1.41
C ASN A 241 14.06 -9.43 0.50
N ILE A 242 13.78 -10.71 0.75
CA ILE A 242 14.16 -11.79 -0.17
C ILE A 242 13.44 -11.64 -1.51
N MET A 243 12.11 -11.46 -1.51
CA MET A 243 11.33 -11.26 -2.74
C MET A 243 11.83 -10.05 -3.53
N LEU A 244 12.15 -8.96 -2.82
CA LEU A 244 12.76 -7.80 -3.44
C LEU A 244 14.09 -8.15 -4.12
N MET A 245 15.02 -8.81 -3.42
CA MET A 245 16.30 -9.20 -4.01
C MET A 245 16.14 -10.19 -5.17
N THR A 246 15.19 -11.11 -5.06
CA THR A 246 14.84 -12.07 -6.11
C THR A 246 14.39 -11.37 -7.39
N LYS A 247 13.59 -10.30 -7.28
CA LYS A 247 13.17 -9.51 -8.43
C LYS A 247 14.35 -8.90 -9.20
N TYR A 248 15.42 -8.55 -8.51
CA TYR A 248 16.57 -7.84 -9.10
C TYR A 248 17.74 -8.74 -9.49
N TYR A 249 17.96 -9.84 -8.76
CA TYR A 249 19.12 -10.71 -8.95
C TYR A 249 18.73 -12.12 -9.44
N GLY A 250 17.45 -12.39 -9.62
CA GLY A 250 16.93 -13.71 -9.96
C GLY A 250 16.64 -14.56 -8.71
N ASN A 251 16.08 -15.74 -8.92
CA ASN A 251 15.67 -16.68 -7.88
C ASN A 251 16.82 -17.30 -7.06
N ILE A 252 18.07 -17.08 -7.49
CA ILE A 252 19.27 -17.52 -6.79
C ILE A 252 20.22 -16.34 -6.70
N PHE A 253 20.60 -15.94 -5.49
CA PHE A 253 21.56 -14.84 -5.29
C PHE A 253 22.40 -15.05 -4.03
N HIS A 254 23.64 -14.56 -4.05
CA HIS A 254 24.58 -14.73 -2.95
C HIS A 254 24.13 -13.92 -1.71
N VAL A 255 24.25 -14.52 -0.51
CA VAL A 255 23.86 -13.93 0.79
C VAL A 255 24.46 -12.54 1.01
N SER A 256 25.67 -12.30 0.51
CA SER A 256 26.33 -10.99 0.63
C SER A 256 25.55 -9.84 -0.03
N LYS A 257 24.73 -10.10 -1.05
CA LYS A 257 23.90 -9.08 -1.69
C LYS A 257 22.83 -8.57 -0.72
N LEU A 258 22.13 -9.48 -0.04
CA LEU A 258 21.12 -9.13 0.95
C LEU A 258 21.75 -8.52 2.20
N ALA A 259 22.87 -9.05 2.65
CA ALA A 259 23.65 -8.50 3.77
C ALA A 259 24.06 -7.05 3.51
N LYS A 260 24.59 -6.76 2.31
CA LYS A 260 24.96 -5.40 1.90
C LYS A 260 23.74 -4.48 1.82
N TYR A 261 22.65 -4.95 1.23
CA TYR A 261 21.43 -4.16 1.08
C TYR A 261 20.80 -3.78 2.42
N LEU A 262 20.75 -4.71 3.36
CA LEU A 262 20.18 -4.48 4.69
C LEU A 262 21.17 -3.88 5.70
N ASN A 263 22.44 -3.72 5.31
CA ASN A 263 23.53 -3.35 6.21
C ASN A 263 23.63 -4.28 7.44
N LEU A 264 23.59 -5.59 7.21
CA LEU A 264 23.65 -6.63 8.25
C LEU A 264 24.82 -7.58 8.04
N SER A 265 25.27 -8.24 9.11
CA SER A 265 26.25 -9.32 8.99
C SER A 265 25.65 -10.54 8.27
N GLN A 266 26.47 -11.29 7.53
CA GLN A 266 26.02 -12.53 6.90
C GLN A 266 25.49 -13.53 7.94
N LYS A 267 26.11 -13.62 9.12
CA LYS A 267 25.65 -14.46 10.24
C LYS A 267 24.21 -14.14 10.64
N THR A 268 23.86 -12.85 10.67
CA THR A 268 22.48 -12.39 10.93
C THR A 268 21.53 -12.89 9.85
N ILE A 269 21.92 -12.80 8.57
CA ILE A 269 21.11 -13.30 7.44
C ILE A 269 20.87 -14.81 7.56
N TYR A 270 21.92 -15.61 7.82
CA TYR A 270 21.77 -17.06 8.02
C TYR A 270 20.80 -17.40 9.16
N ARG A 271 20.87 -16.67 10.28
CA ARG A 271 19.95 -16.86 11.41
C ARG A 271 18.51 -16.59 11.00
N HIS A 272 18.23 -15.46 10.33
CA HIS A 272 16.88 -15.13 9.88
C HIS A 272 16.37 -16.08 8.80
N ALA A 273 17.23 -16.55 7.89
CA ALA A 273 16.88 -17.54 6.89
C ALA A 273 16.43 -18.86 7.54
N LYS A 274 17.16 -19.34 8.56
CA LYS A 274 16.77 -20.52 9.33
C LYS A 274 15.40 -20.33 10.00
N THR A 275 15.15 -19.18 10.65
CA THR A 275 13.86 -18.90 11.29
C THR A 275 12.69 -18.82 10.32
N ASN A 276 12.95 -18.44 9.06
CA ASN A 276 11.92 -18.29 8.03
C ASN A 276 11.88 -19.47 7.04
N ASN A 277 12.56 -20.58 7.34
CA ASN A 277 12.66 -21.75 6.46
C ASN A 277 13.13 -21.42 5.03
N ILE A 278 14.04 -20.45 4.88
CA ILE A 278 14.63 -20.06 3.60
C ILE A 278 15.87 -20.90 3.34
N LYS A 279 15.91 -21.57 2.19
CA LYS A 279 17.05 -22.39 1.77
C LYS A 279 18.26 -21.51 1.45
N ILE A 280 19.40 -21.84 2.04
CA ILE A 280 20.72 -21.33 1.65
C ILE A 280 21.60 -22.52 1.28
N ASP A 281 22.17 -22.48 0.06
CA ASP A 281 23.02 -23.53 -0.50
C ASP A 281 24.37 -22.91 -0.91
N ASN A 282 25.46 -23.35 -0.28
CA ASN A 282 26.81 -22.84 -0.53
C ASN A 282 26.93 -21.30 -0.56
N GLY A 283 26.21 -20.61 0.34
CA GLY A 283 26.21 -19.14 0.40
C GLY A 283 25.22 -18.44 -0.53
N PHE A 284 24.39 -19.18 -1.27
CA PHE A 284 23.34 -18.65 -2.13
C PHE A 284 21.97 -18.87 -1.53
N ILE A 285 21.18 -17.81 -1.42
CA ILE A 285 19.75 -17.90 -1.12
C ILE A 285 19.05 -18.44 -2.37
N VAL A 286 18.19 -19.44 -2.17
CA VAL A 286 17.40 -20.07 -3.23
C VAL A 286 15.91 -19.86 -2.92
N TYR A 287 15.22 -19.10 -3.77
CA TYR A 287 13.80 -18.80 -3.62
C TYR A 287 12.98 -19.52 -4.71
N ASN A 288 12.29 -20.60 -4.33
CA ASN A 288 11.65 -21.55 -5.27
C ASN A 288 10.12 -21.42 -5.38
N ASP A 289 9.56 -20.28 -4.96
CA ASP A 289 8.13 -20.05 -5.13
C ASP A 289 7.82 -19.60 -6.57
N ASN A 290 7.50 -20.57 -7.43
CA ASN A 290 7.18 -20.31 -8.84
C ASN A 290 6.03 -19.32 -9.03
N ARG A 291 5.06 -19.29 -8.11
CA ARG A 291 3.93 -18.38 -8.18
C ARG A 291 4.39 -16.95 -7.97
N ILE A 292 5.20 -16.72 -6.94
CA ILE A 292 5.75 -15.39 -6.65
C ILE A 292 6.77 -14.96 -7.69
N LEU A 293 7.58 -15.88 -8.22
CA LEU A 293 8.51 -15.56 -9.30
C LEU A 293 7.79 -15.00 -10.54
N ARG A 294 6.64 -15.55 -10.91
CA ARG A 294 5.79 -15.01 -12.00
C ARG A 294 5.25 -13.62 -11.66
N VAL A 295 4.74 -13.44 -10.44
CA VAL A 295 4.27 -12.14 -9.93
C VAL A 295 5.35 -11.08 -10.00
N LEU A 296 6.57 -11.37 -9.55
CA LEU A 296 7.69 -10.43 -9.55
C LEU A 296 8.16 -10.05 -10.96
N LYS A 297 7.94 -10.92 -11.95
CA LYS A 297 8.20 -10.67 -13.38
C LYS A 297 7.02 -10.01 -14.11
N HIS A 298 5.89 -9.81 -13.45
CA HIS A 298 4.63 -9.39 -14.09
C HIS A 298 4.15 -10.34 -15.21
N GLU A 299 4.44 -11.63 -15.05
CA GLU A 299 3.95 -12.71 -15.91
C GLU A 299 2.70 -13.32 -15.26
N LEU A 300 1.61 -13.49 -16.03
CA LEU A 300 0.38 -14.18 -15.60
C LEU A 300 0.49 -15.68 -15.94
#